data_AF-A0A1R3USY5-F1
#
_entry.id   AF-A0A1R3USY5-F1
#
_cell.length_a   1.000
_cell.length_b   1.000
_cell.length_c   1.000
_cell.angle_alpha   90.00
_cell.angle_beta   90.00
_cell.angle_gamma   90.00
#
_symmetry.space_group_name_H-M   'P 1'
#
loop_
_entity.id
_entity.type
_entity.pdbx_description
1 polymer ?
#
loop_
_entity_poly.entity_id
_entity_poly.type
_entity_poly.pdbx_seq_one_letter_code
_entity_poly.pdbx_strand_id
1 'polypeptide(L)'
;MIVDGTLIDCDRVAADRPFCSGKHQHHGMNIQVLSAPEGEPLWPSWSLPGAVHDTKAARIWRIVERIEAARVIGLGDKGYVALSNMVFCPFKEGKGHDARIGWCGGGEAR
;
A
#
# COMPACT_ATOMS: atom_id res chain seq x y z
N MET A 1 5.98 0.00 12.06
CA MET A 1 6.41 -0.48 10.73
C MET A 1 5.74 0.39 9.70
N ILE A 2 6.49 0.95 8.75
CA ILE A 2 5.91 1.66 7.61
C ILE A 2 5.72 0.67 6.47
N VAL A 3 4.56 0.71 5.82
CA VAL A 3 4.24 -0.05 4.60
C VAL A 3 4.08 0.95 3.47
N ASP A 4 4.89 0.81 2.43
CA ASP A 4 4.79 1.68 1.26
C ASP A 4 4.78 0.87 -0.04
N GLY A 5 4.02 1.37 -1.01
CA GLY A 5 3.92 0.80 -2.35
C GLY A 5 4.57 1.77 -3.32
N THR A 6 5.73 1.38 -3.86
CA THR A 6 6.46 2.22 -4.81
C THR A 6 6.29 1.68 -6.22
N LEU A 7 5.78 2.52 -7.12
CA LEU A 7 5.76 2.24 -8.54
C LEU A 7 7.09 2.68 -9.16
N ILE A 8 7.85 1.72 -9.65
CA ILE A 8 9.08 1.97 -10.41
C ILE A 8 8.72 2.01 -11.88
N ASP A 9 8.94 3.16 -12.52
CA ASP A 9 8.71 3.33 -13.95
C ASP A 9 9.56 2.34 -14.76
N CYS A 10 8.96 1.74 -15.80
CA CYS A 10 9.66 0.87 -16.74
C CYS A 10 9.43 1.36 -18.17
N ASP A 11 10.48 1.35 -18.98
CA ASP A 11 10.40 1.79 -20.37
C ASP A 11 9.54 0.85 -21.24
N ARG A 12 8.87 1.48 -22.21
CA ARG A 12 7.87 0.94 -23.13
C ARG A 12 8.31 -0.37 -23.80
N VAL A 13 7.56 -1.45 -23.63
CA VAL A 13 7.41 -2.52 -24.64
C VAL A 13 5.93 -2.54 -25.05
N ALA A 14 5.65 -2.25 -26.32
CA ALA A 14 4.33 -1.89 -26.86
C ALA A 14 3.24 -3.00 -26.82
N ALA A 15 3.45 -4.09 -26.08
CA ALA A 15 2.58 -5.27 -26.07
C ALA A 15 1.79 -5.49 -24.76
N ASP A 16 2.02 -4.71 -23.70
CA ASP A 16 1.72 -5.21 -22.34
C ASP A 16 0.80 -4.30 -21.51
N ARG A 17 -0.51 -4.41 -21.78
CA ARG A 17 -1.60 -3.77 -21.00
C ARG A 17 -1.65 -4.05 -19.48
N PRO A 18 -1.09 -5.15 -18.91
CA PRO A 18 -1.16 -5.41 -17.46
C PRO A 18 -0.39 -4.41 -16.58
N PHE A 19 0.42 -3.51 -17.15
CA PHE A 19 1.26 -2.55 -16.40
C PHE A 19 0.66 -1.15 -16.30
N CYS A 20 -0.51 -0.91 -16.89
CA CYS A 20 -1.17 0.40 -16.90
C CYS A 20 -2.19 0.55 -15.77
N SER A 21 -1.91 1.45 -14.83
CA SER A 21 -2.94 2.04 -13.96
C SER A 21 -3.67 3.16 -14.72
N GLY A 22 -4.99 3.05 -14.86
CA GLY A 22 -5.82 3.96 -15.67
C GLY A 22 -5.80 5.43 -15.25
N LYS A 23 -5.22 5.77 -14.08
CA LYS A 23 -5.14 7.14 -13.57
C LYS A 23 -3.92 7.92 -14.11
N HIS A 24 -2.87 7.24 -14.56
CA HIS A 24 -1.61 7.91 -14.90
C HIS A 24 -0.93 7.43 -16.21
N GLN A 25 -1.42 6.41 -16.92
CA GLN A 25 -0.84 5.94 -18.21
C GLN A 25 0.68 5.64 -18.17
N HIS A 26 1.28 5.45 -16.99
CA HIS A 26 2.66 5.01 -16.84
C HIS A 26 2.71 3.48 -16.71
N HIS A 27 3.61 2.85 -17.47
CA HIS A 27 3.96 1.44 -17.30
C HIS A 27 5.01 1.36 -16.20
N GLY A 28 4.79 0.53 -15.19
CA GLY A 28 5.75 0.38 -14.11
C GLY A 28 5.55 -0.90 -13.34
N MET A 29 6.45 -1.17 -12.42
CA MET A 29 6.38 -2.29 -11.49
C MET A 29 6.07 -1.77 -10.09
N ASN A 30 5.05 -2.35 -9.44
CA ASN A 30 4.75 -2.09 -8.04
C ASN A 30 5.65 -2.98 -7.16
N ILE A 31 6.46 -2.36 -6.31
CA ILE A 31 7.22 -3.02 -5.24
C ILE A 31 6.67 -2.55 -3.91
N GLN A 32 6.51 -3.49 -2.98
CA GLN A 32 6.11 -3.20 -1.62
C GLN A 32 7.34 -3.17 -0.72
N VAL A 33 7.42 -2.19 0.17
CA VAL A 33 8.51 -2.02 1.11
C VAL A 33 7.97 -1.96 2.53
N LEU A 34 8.62 -2.71 3.43
CA LEU A 34 8.49 -2.58 4.87
C LEU A 34 9.69 -1.82 5.39
N SER A 35 9.44 -0.73 6.11
CA SER A 35 10.49 0.15 6.64
C SER A 35 10.36 0.40 8.14
N ALA A 36 11.49 0.62 8.79
CA ALA A 36 11.53 1.11 10.16
C ALA A 36 10.87 2.51 10.25
N PRO A 37 10.36 2.92 11.42
CA PRO A 37 9.81 4.27 11.62
C PRO A 37 10.76 5.40 11.22
N GLU A 38 12.06 5.15 11.30
CA GLU A 38 13.14 6.09 10.95
C GLU A 38 13.36 6.21 9.43
N GLY A 39 12.64 5.42 8.62
CA GLY A 39 12.73 5.42 7.16
C GLY A 39 13.67 4.38 6.56
N GLU A 40 14.32 3.55 7.39
CA GLU A 40 15.21 2.49 6.92
C GLU A 40 14.43 1.34 6.26
N PRO A 41 14.70 0.98 4.99
CA PRO A 41 14.07 -0.17 4.34
C PRO A 41 14.51 -1.48 5.00
N LEU A 42 13.57 -2.22 5.56
CA LEU A 42 13.83 -3.50 6.24
C LEU A 42 13.58 -4.70 5.31
N TRP A 43 12.62 -4.59 4.41
CA TRP A 43 12.29 -5.66 3.47
C TRP A 43 11.60 -5.13 2.21
N PRO A 44 12.11 -5.47 1.01
CA PRO A 44 11.41 -5.27 -0.25
C PRO A 44 10.72 -6.55 -0.74
N SER A 45 9.59 -6.42 -1.42
CA SER A 45 8.97 -7.51 -2.18
C SER A 45 9.62 -7.70 -3.55
N TRP A 46 9.28 -8.81 -4.23
CA TRP A 46 9.44 -8.85 -5.67
C TRP A 46 8.42 -7.92 -6.36
N SER A 47 8.72 -7.60 -7.61
CA SER A 47 7.93 -6.68 -8.42
C SER A 47 6.63 -7.33 -8.92
N LEU A 48 5.54 -6.57 -8.85
CA LEU A 48 4.26 -6.89 -9.47
C LEU A 48 3.96 -5.88 -10.59
N PRO A 49 3.08 -6.20 -11.55
CA PRO A 49 2.66 -5.21 -12.54
C PRO A 49 2.09 -3.95 -11.89
N GLY A 50 2.43 -2.78 -12.40
CA GLY A 50 2.04 -1.48 -11.83
C GLY A 50 0.53 -1.20 -11.84
N ALA A 51 -0.26 -1.98 -12.58
CA ALA A 51 -1.72 -1.93 -12.49
C ALA A 51 -2.28 -2.65 -11.24
N VAL A 52 -1.45 -3.43 -10.53
CA VAL A 52 -1.86 -4.08 -9.28
C VAL A 52 -1.99 -3.01 -8.19
N HIS A 53 -3.22 -2.85 -7.70
CA HIS A 53 -3.53 -1.98 -6.57
C HIS A 53 -2.73 -2.38 -5.32
N ASP A 54 -2.30 -1.42 -4.51
CA ASP A 54 -1.43 -1.65 -3.35
C ASP A 54 -2.02 -2.65 -2.35
N THR A 55 -3.33 -2.56 -2.06
CA THR A 55 -4.01 -3.56 -1.22
C THR A 55 -3.91 -4.98 -1.78
N LYS A 56 -3.96 -5.13 -3.11
CA LYS A 56 -3.84 -6.45 -3.77
C LYS A 56 -2.39 -6.93 -3.72
N ALA A 57 -1.43 -6.04 -3.96
CA ALA A 57 0.00 -6.35 -3.81
C ALA A 57 0.34 -6.78 -2.38
N ALA A 58 -0.12 -6.03 -1.37
CA ALA A 58 0.06 -6.37 0.04
C ALA A 58 -0.55 -7.71 0.44
N ARG A 59 -1.70 -8.08 -0.15
CA ARG A 59 -2.32 -9.40 0.05
C ARG A 59 -1.49 -10.52 -0.59
N ILE A 60 -1.03 -10.34 -1.83
CA ILE A 60 -0.16 -11.30 -2.52
C ILE A 60 1.12 -11.55 -1.69
N TRP A 61 1.73 -10.47 -1.22
CA TRP A 61 2.95 -10.54 -0.42
C TRP A 61 2.73 -10.85 1.05
N ARG A 62 1.49 -11.05 1.50
CA ARG A 62 1.12 -11.40 2.89
C ARG A 62 1.78 -10.45 3.90
N ILE A 63 1.67 -9.15 3.62
CA ILE A 63 2.29 -8.09 4.45
C ILE A 63 1.69 -8.06 5.85
N VAL A 64 0.37 -8.20 5.97
CA VAL A 64 -0.33 -8.21 7.26
C VAL A 64 0.22 -9.30 8.17
N GLU A 65 0.40 -10.51 7.65
CA GLU A 65 0.91 -11.64 8.43
C GLU A 65 2.35 -11.40 8.92
N ARG A 66 3.17 -10.71 8.14
CA ARG A 66 4.53 -10.32 8.56
C ARG A 66 4.50 -9.30 9.70
N ILE A 67 3.60 -8.32 9.60
CA ILE A 67 3.39 -7.31 10.65
C ILE A 67 2.88 -7.97 11.94
N GLU A 68 1.93 -8.89 11.82
CA GLU A 68 1.39 -9.67 12.94
C GLU A 68 2.47 -10.56 13.59
N ALA A 69 3.25 -11.28 12.79
CA ALA A 69 4.35 -12.12 13.27
C ALA A 69 5.42 -11.30 14.01
N ALA A 70 5.67 -10.07 13.54
CA ALA A 70 6.57 -9.12 14.20
C ALA A 70 5.95 -8.47 15.45
N ARG A 71 4.64 -8.64 15.70
CA ARG A 71 3.89 -8.02 16.81
C ARG A 71 4.03 -6.50 16.86
N VAL A 72 4.02 -5.87 15.69
CA VAL A 72 4.10 -4.41 15.54
C VAL A 72 2.86 -3.88 14.84
N ILE A 73 2.65 -2.56 14.92
CA ILE A 73 1.62 -1.86 14.15
C ILE A 73 2.22 -1.42 12.80
N GLY A 74 1.42 -1.56 11.74
CA GLY A 74 1.70 -1.02 10.41
C GLY A 74 1.11 0.38 10.23
N LEU A 75 1.87 1.28 9.61
CA LEU A 75 1.39 2.55 9.08
C LEU A 75 1.51 2.49 7.56
N GLY A 76 0.40 2.65 6.85
CA GLY A 76 0.36 2.67 5.39
C GLY A 76 -0.24 3.98 4.88
N ASP A 77 -0.08 4.23 3.60
CA ASP A 77 -0.79 5.30 2.92
C ASP A 77 -2.27 4.94 2.68
N LYS A 78 -2.99 5.80 1.93
CA LYS A 78 -4.42 5.57 1.63
C LYS A 78 -4.69 4.35 0.74
N GLY A 79 -3.71 3.87 -0.03
CA GLY A 79 -3.82 2.67 -0.84
C GLY A 79 -4.00 1.39 -0.01
N TYR A 80 -3.70 1.44 1.30
CA TYR A 80 -3.85 0.31 2.22
C TYR A 80 -5.09 0.38 3.12
N VAL A 81 -6.00 1.32 2.86
CA VAL A 81 -7.29 1.34 3.58
C VAL A 81 -8.01 0.00 3.42
N ALA A 82 -8.56 -0.51 4.53
CA ALA A 82 -9.20 -1.83 4.63
C ALA A 82 -8.28 -3.04 4.34
N LEU A 83 -6.95 -2.87 4.47
CA LEU A 83 -6.02 -3.99 4.38
C LEU A 83 -6.12 -4.94 5.60
N SER A 84 -6.10 -4.38 6.82
CA SER A 84 -6.30 -5.12 8.08
C SER A 84 -6.54 -4.16 9.25
N ASN A 85 -6.89 -4.68 10.42
CA ASN A 85 -6.94 -3.94 11.68
C ASN A 85 -5.54 -3.61 12.25
N MET A 86 -4.47 -4.21 11.73
CA MET A 86 -3.09 -3.96 12.14
C MET A 86 -2.41 -2.83 11.35
N VAL A 87 -3.02 -2.36 10.25
CA VAL A 87 -2.47 -1.32 9.38
C VAL A 87 -3.32 -0.06 9.44
N PHE A 88 -2.75 1.02 9.96
CA PHE A 88 -3.41 2.32 10.07
C PHE A 88 -3.04 3.18 8.87
N CYS A 89 -4.04 3.84 8.31
CA CYS A 89 -3.89 4.68 7.14
C CYS A 89 -4.43 6.08 7.43
N PRO A 90 -3.85 7.16 6.87
CA PRO A 90 -4.44 8.47 6.99
C PRO A 90 -5.75 8.52 6.21
N PHE A 91 -6.84 9.00 6.81
CA PHE A 91 -8.10 9.25 6.11
C PHE A 91 -8.37 10.77 6.03
N LYS A 92 -9.09 11.18 4.99
CA LYS A 92 -9.59 12.57 4.87
C LYS A 92 -11.04 12.55 5.37
N GLU A 93 -11.33 13.31 6.41
CA GLU A 93 -12.71 13.80 6.63
C GLU A 93 -13.04 14.82 5.52
N GLY A 94 -14.32 15.16 5.33
CA GLY A 94 -14.82 15.97 4.22
C GLY A 94 -14.01 17.26 3.90
N LYS A 95 -14.25 17.82 2.71
CA LYS A 95 -13.45 18.91 2.09
C LYS A 95 -13.01 19.99 3.10
N GLY A 96 -11.70 20.07 3.36
CA GLY A 96 -11.05 21.20 4.05
C GLY A 96 -10.31 20.87 5.35
N HIS A 97 -10.25 19.62 5.80
CA HIS A 97 -9.62 19.25 7.07
C HIS A 97 -8.32 18.45 6.88
N ASP A 98 -7.37 18.65 7.81
CA ASP A 98 -6.09 17.93 7.86
C ASP A 98 -6.29 16.41 7.91
N ALA A 99 -5.40 15.67 7.24
CA ALA A 99 -5.46 14.22 7.24
C ALA A 99 -5.15 13.67 8.64
N ARG A 100 -6.07 12.89 9.21
CA ARG A 100 -5.87 12.19 10.49
C ARG A 100 -5.50 10.75 10.25
N ILE A 101 -4.63 10.21 11.10
CA ILE A 101 -4.34 8.77 11.15
C ILE A 101 -5.41 8.11 12.00
N GLY A 102 -6.08 7.10 11.46
CA GLY A 102 -7.04 6.32 12.23
C GLY A 102 -7.60 5.15 11.46
N TRP A 103 -8.39 4.34 12.14
CA TRP A 103 -9.01 3.16 11.56
C TRP A 103 -10.25 3.56 10.76
N CYS A 104 -10.26 3.29 9.44
CA CYS A 104 -11.44 3.49 8.61
C CYS A 104 -12.35 2.26 8.76
N GLY A 105 -13.11 2.26 9.85
CA GLY A 105 -14.08 1.21 10.17
C GLY A 105 -15.37 1.35 9.40
N GLY A 106 -15.71 0.32 8.62
CA GLY A 106 -17.10 0.02 8.32
C GLY A 106 -17.85 -0.23 9.63
N GLY A 107 -19.03 0.37 9.75
CA GLY A 107 -19.82 0.36 10.97
C GLY A 107 -20.17 -1.04 11.44
N GLU A 108 -20.17 -1.21 12.76
CA GLU A 108 -20.95 -2.24 13.43
C GLU A 108 -21.85 -1.54 14.44
N ALA A 109 -23.15 -1.62 14.18
CA ALA A 109 -24.19 -1.19 15.09
C ALA A 109 -24.09 -2.01 16.38
N ARG A 110 -24.12 -1.30 17.51
CA ARG A 110 -24.67 -1.81 18.78
C ARG A 110 -25.55 -0.72 19.34
#